data_AF-A0A933IXP5-F1
#
_entry.id   AF-A0A933IXP5-F1
#
_cell.length_a   1.000
_cell.length_b   1.000
_cell.length_c   1.000
_cell.angle_alpha   90.00
_cell.angle_beta   90.00
_cell.angle_gamma   90.00
#
_symmetry.space_group_name_H-M   'P 1'
#
loop_
_entity.id
_entity.type
_entity.pdbx_description
1 polymer ?
#
loop_
_entity_poly.entity_id
_entity_poly.type
_entity_poly.pdbx_seq_one_letter_code
_entity_poly.pdbx_strand_id
1 'polypeptide(L)' 'MADKVELNVGDVAPELALQGVVTKPEVYRLDVRLSDYRGKKNVVLAFHPFAFTAT' A
#
# COMPACT_ATOMS: atom_id res chain seq x y z
N MET A 1 9.65 11.63 16.15
CA MET A 1 8.46 10.98 16.74
C MET A 1 7.45 10.91 15.62
N ALA A 2 7.01 9.73 15.20
CA ALA A 2 5.97 9.64 14.18
C ALA A 2 4.63 9.99 14.82
N ASP A 3 3.91 10.96 14.27
CA ASP A 3 2.58 11.29 14.75
C ASP A 3 1.65 10.08 14.59
N LYS A 4 0.86 9.80 15.62
CA LYS A 4 -0.14 8.73 15.60
C LYS A 4 -1.24 9.13 14.63
N VAL A 5 -1.27 8.50 13.46
CA VAL A 5 -2.36 8.69 12.49
C VAL A 5 -3.55 7.82 12.91
N GLU A 6 -4.57 8.43 13.51
CA GLU A 6 -5.87 7.80 13.67
C GLU A 6 -6.64 7.91 12.34
N LEU A 7 -6.98 6.76 11.76
CA LEU A 7 -7.68 6.66 10.48
C LEU A 7 -9.14 6.29 10.71
N ASN A 8 -10.07 7.14 10.24
CA ASN A 8 -11.49 6.83 10.24
C ASN A 8 -11.99 6.55 8.82
N VAL A 9 -13.14 5.88 8.72
CA VAL A 9 -13.79 5.64 7.42
C VAL A 9 -14.26 6.97 6.82
N GLY A 10 -13.93 7.19 5.55
CA GLY A 10 -14.23 8.44 4.84
C GLY A 10 -13.07 9.43 4.84
N ASP A 11 -12.07 9.24 5.71
CA ASP A 11 -10.86 10.05 5.68
C ASP A 11 -10.07 9.82 4.39
N VAL A 12 -9.36 10.87 4.00
CA VAL A 12 -8.39 10.78 2.90
C VAL A 12 -7.30 9.80 3.33
N ALA A 13 -7.13 8.72 2.56
CA ALA A 13 -6.07 7.75 2.81
C ALA A 13 -4.68 8.44 2.85
N PRO A 14 -3.78 8.07 3.80
CA PRO A 14 -2.48 8.69 3.94
C PRO A 14 -1.61 8.42 2.71
N GLU A 15 -0.67 9.32 2.43
CA GLU A 15 0.26 9.10 1.34
C GLU A 15 1.27 7.99 1.70
N LEU A 16 1.46 7.06 0.75
CA LEU A 16 2.39 5.96 0.87
C LEU A 16 3.24 5.91 -0.39
N ALA A 17 4.50 6.33 -0.24
CA ALA A 17 5.52 6.19 -1.27
C ALA A 17 6.45 5.04 -0.87
N LEU A 18 6.27 3.88 -1.49
CA LEU A 18 6.96 2.63 -1.13
C LEU A 18 7.60 1.99 -2.35
N GLN A 19 8.75 1.34 -2.14
CA GLN A 19 9.32 0.42 -3.11
C GLN A 19 8.57 -0.91 -3.03
N GLY A 20 8.04 -1.36 -4.16
CA GLY A 20 7.31 -2.60 -4.32
C GLY A 20 8.02 -3.60 -5.21
N VAL A 21 7.60 -4.86 -5.10
CA VAL A 21 7.98 -5.94 -6.00
C VAL A 21 6.72 -6.64 -6.45
N VAL A 22 6.51 -6.71 -7.76
CA VAL A 22 5.50 -7.60 -8.35
C VAL A 22 6.20 -8.90 -8.66
N THR A 23 5.62 -10.02 -8.24
CA THR A 23 6.23 -11.36 -8.38
C THR A 23 5.53 -12.24 -9.40
N LYS A 24 4.40 -11.80 -9.96
CA LYS A 24 3.60 -12.52 -10.97
C LYS A 24 2.98 -11.53 -11.97
N PRO A 25 2.93 -11.86 -13.27
CA PRO A 25 3.53 -13.04 -13.90
C PRO A 25 5.06 -13.00 -13.95
N GLU A 26 5.65 -11.81 -13.92
CA GLU A 26 7.10 -11.60 -13.93
C GLU A 26 7.55 -10.85 -12.67
N VAL A 27 8.83 -11.01 -12.31
CA VAL A 27 9.42 -10.33 -11.16
C VAL A 27 10.00 -8.99 -11.58
N TYR A 28 9.42 -7.90 -11.10
CA TYR A 28 9.98 -6.55 -11.30
C TYR A 28 9.76 -5.66 -10.09
N ARG A 29 10.64 -4.66 -9.97
CA ARG A 29 10.56 -3.60 -8.96
C ARG A 29 9.76 -2.43 -9.50
N LEU A 30 9.03 -1.77 -8.62
CA LEU A 30 8.35 -0.52 -8.95
C LEU A 30 8.33 0.40 -7.73
N ASP A 31 8.33 1.70 -7.99
CA ASP A 31 8.01 2.70 -6.98
C ASP A 31 6.50 2.93 -7.02
N VAL A 32 5.84 2.78 -5.87
CA VAL A 32 4.38 2.91 -5.74
C VAL A 32 4.08 4.15 -4.92
N ARG A 33 3.22 5.02 -5.45
CA ARG A 33 2.57 6.10 -4.70
C ARG A 33 1.08 5.86 -4.65
N LEU A 34 0.48 5.93 -3.47
CA LEU A 34 -0.96 5.69 -3.34
C LEU A 34 -1.77 6.77 -4.08
N SER A 35 -1.30 8.02 -4.09
CA SER A 35 -1.91 9.11 -4.84
C SER A 35 -2.07 8.84 -6.33
N ASP A 36 -1.18 8.05 -6.95
CA ASP A 36 -1.16 7.86 -8.40
C ASP A 36 -2.41 7.15 -8.93
N TYR A 37 -3.11 6.41 -8.06
CA TYR A 37 -4.33 5.66 -8.36
C TYR A 37 -5.62 6.43 -8.02
N ARG A 38 -5.53 7.53 -7.26
CA ARG A 38 -6.69 8.31 -6.84
C ARG A 38 -7.48 8.82 -8.05
N GLY A 39 -8.79 8.58 -8.04
CA GLY A 39 -9.69 8.96 -9.14
C GLY A 39 -9.56 8.13 -10.42
N LYS A 40 -8.61 7.19 -10.49
CA LYS A 40 -8.40 6.32 -11.66
C LYS A 40 -8.97 4.92 -11.46
N LYS A 41 -8.85 4.37 -10.24
CA LYS A 41 -9.39 3.05 -9.87
C LYS A 41 -9.56 2.93 -8.35
N ASN A 42 -10.40 1.99 -7.94
CA ASN A 42 -10.50 1.59 -6.54
C ASN A 42 -9.26 0.76 -6.17
N VAL A 43 -8.74 0.97 -4.96
CA VAL A 43 -7.53 0.32 -4.45
C VAL A 43 -7.85 -0.36 -3.13
N VAL A 44 -7.42 -1.62 -2.99
CA VAL A 44 -7.44 -2.35 -1.72
C VAL A 44 -6.00 -2.49 -1.26
N LEU A 45 -5.71 -2.02 -0.05
CA LEU A 45 -4.41 -2.18 0.61
C LEU A 45 -4.56 -3.18 1.74
N ALA A 46 -3.70 -4.19 1.76
CA ALA A 46 -3.67 -5.20 2.81
C ALA A 46 -2.26 -5.26 3.43
N PHE A 47 -2.22 -5.44 4.74
CA PHE A 47 -0.99 -5.66 5.49
C PHE A 47 -0.99 -7.10 6.00
N HIS A 48 0.17 -7.74 5.96
CA HIS A 48 0.38 -9.03 6.56
C HIS A 48 1.58 -8.95 7.53
N PRO A 49 1.63 -9.78 8.60
CA PRO A 49 2.62 -9.62 9.66
C PRO A 49 4.06 -9.83 9.17
N PHE A 50 4.28 -10.90 8.41
CA PHE A 50 5.59 -11.25 7.86
C PHE A 50 5.43 -12.15 6.63
N ALA A 51 6.50 -12.29 5.84
CA ALA A 51 6.53 -13.25 4.74
C ALA A 51 6.73 -14.68 5.26
N PHE A 52 6.22 -15.68 4.54
CA PHE A 52 6.37 -17.11 4.88
C PHE A 52 5.81 -17.54 6.25
N THR A 53 4.88 -16.77 6.82
CA THR A 53 4.10 -17.18 8.00
C THR A 53 2.76 -17.76 7.56
N ALA A 54 2.32 -18.85 8.19
CA ALA A 54 0.95 -19.33 8.03
C ALA A 54 -0.02 -18.19 8.39
N THR A 55 -0.99 -17.95 7.51
CA THR A 55 -2.08 -17.00 7.74
C THR A 55 -3.28 -17.75 8.30
#